data_AF-T1KNR8-F1
#
_entry.id   AF-T1KNR8-F1
#
_cell.length_a   1.000
_cell.length_b   1.000
_cell.length_c   1.000
_cell.angle_alpha   90.00
_cell.angle_beta   90.00
_cell.angle_gamma   90.00
#
_symmetry.space_group_name_H-M   'P 1'
#
loop_
_entity.id
_entity.type
_entity.pdbx_description
1 polymer ?
#
loop_
_entity_poly.entity_id
_entity_poly.type
_entity_poly.pdbx_seq_one_letter_code
_entity_poly.pdbx_strand_id
1 'polypeptide(L)'
;MSENKITIKVKLSGEDYHDIVIDWTDETCEYHQQLYKQLAAYTGIPIFYIRNSYISKNNFTMPFWLENTDYSWRFTRPPTVFDKNERNTEKCRSQFNDGDCFTLRICVRICGDQDQLFDFAVDLIGSNDSHGNECSVLWCQHTNTRAVLDKMIRIVTNLELQKKIKAQLPVQFTSASDEYKQLLTGYNIRQHLYAPCVCVAGPLECRLYLPHRG
;
A
#
# COMPACT_ATOMS: atom_id res chain seq x y z
N MET A 1 24.00 -5.07 20.63
CA MET A 1 23.31 -5.38 19.36
C MET A 1 24.13 -4.74 18.26
N SER A 2 24.50 -5.47 17.21
CA SER A 2 25.34 -4.91 16.14
C SER A 2 24.53 -3.86 15.37
N GLU A 3 25.05 -2.63 15.21
CA GLU A 3 24.44 -1.54 14.42
C GLU A 3 24.08 -1.92 12.97
N ASN A 4 24.53 -3.09 12.51
CA ASN A 4 24.36 -3.64 11.17
C ASN A 4 23.02 -4.34 10.94
N LYS A 5 22.27 -4.69 11.99
CA LYS A 5 20.93 -5.27 11.86
C LYS A 5 19.95 -4.53 12.75
N ILE A 6 18.76 -4.31 12.23
CA ILE A 6 17.66 -3.75 13.00
C ILE A 6 16.41 -4.61 12.83
N THR A 7 15.54 -4.57 13.82
CA THR A 7 14.22 -5.20 13.80
C THR A 7 13.17 -4.12 13.97
N ILE A 8 12.32 -3.96 12.96
CA ILE A 8 11.12 -3.12 13.06
C ILE A 8 9.91 -4.02 13.28
N LYS A 9 8.84 -3.45 13.84
CA LYS A 9 7.60 -4.17 14.12
C LYS A 9 6.48 -3.61 13.26
N VAL A 10 5.71 -4.49 12.61
CA VAL A 10 4.56 -4.09 11.80
C VAL A 10 3.30 -4.81 12.26
N LYS A 11 2.12 -4.22 12.07
CA LYS A 11 0.86 -4.93 12.27
C LYS A 11 -0.26 -4.44 11.37
N LEU A 12 -1.19 -5.33 11.08
CA LEU A 12 -2.55 -4.97 10.66
C LEU A 12 -3.42 -4.67 11.88
N SER A 13 -4.57 -4.03 11.63
CA SER A 13 -5.56 -3.83 12.68
C SER A 13 -6.15 -5.15 13.15
N GLY A 14 -6.22 -5.32 14.47
CA GLY A 14 -6.71 -6.54 15.11
C GLY A 14 -5.68 -7.67 15.19
N GLU A 15 -4.42 -7.43 14.79
CA GLU A 15 -3.32 -8.39 14.90
C GLU A 15 -2.24 -7.92 15.87
N ASP A 16 -1.45 -8.87 16.36
CA ASP A 16 -0.21 -8.61 17.09
C ASP A 16 0.89 -8.13 16.14
N TYR A 17 1.94 -7.53 16.73
CA TYR A 17 3.09 -7.10 15.96
C TYR A 17 3.89 -8.29 15.40
N HIS A 18 4.28 -8.17 14.14
CA HIS A 18 5.19 -9.05 13.43
C HIS A 18 6.54 -8.34 13.25
N ASP A 19 7.62 -9.06 13.53
CA ASP A 19 8.98 -8.54 13.40
C ASP A 19 9.44 -8.62 11.94
N ILE A 20 10.05 -7.54 11.45
CA ILE A 20 10.75 -7.47 10.16
C ILE A 20 12.20 -7.12 10.45
N VAL A 21 13.12 -7.95 9.97
CA VAL A 21 14.56 -7.77 10.17
C VAL A 21 15.18 -7.17 8.91
N ILE A 22 15.96 -6.10 9.07
CA ILE A 22 16.73 -5.48 7.99
C ILE A 22 18.22 -5.63 8.34
N ASP A 23 18.96 -6.33 7.48
CA ASP A 23 20.40 -6.46 7.56
C ASP A 23 21.08 -5.48 6.59
N TRP A 24 21.70 -4.45 7.15
CA TRP A 24 22.43 -3.42 6.41
C TRP A 24 23.74 -3.93 5.79
N THR A 25 24.21 -5.10 6.23
CA THR A 25 25.43 -5.75 5.72
C THR A 25 25.16 -6.86 4.72
N ASP A 26 23.89 -7.17 4.44
CA ASP A 26 23.55 -8.14 3.41
C ASP A 26 23.76 -7.55 2.01
N GLU A 27 24.87 -7.90 1.39
CA GLU A 27 25.23 -7.50 0.02
C GLU A 27 24.49 -8.33 -1.06
N THR A 28 23.79 -9.41 -0.67
CA THR A 28 23.10 -10.30 -1.62
C THR A 28 21.74 -9.76 -2.06
N CYS A 29 21.16 -8.85 -1.27
CA CYS A 29 19.82 -8.33 -1.48
C CYS A 29 19.74 -6.88 -1.00
N GLU A 30 19.29 -5.96 -1.88
CA GLU A 30 19.07 -4.57 -1.49
C GLU A 30 18.17 -4.50 -0.24
N TYR A 31 18.52 -3.63 0.72
CA TYR A 31 17.85 -3.57 2.04
C TYR A 31 16.33 -3.39 1.93
N HIS A 32 15.86 -2.59 0.97
CA HIS A 32 14.44 -2.37 0.75
C HIS A 32 13.75 -3.61 0.18
N GLN A 33 14.48 -4.44 -0.55
CA GLN A 33 13.96 -5.70 -1.05
C GLN A 33 13.81 -6.75 0.06
N GLN A 34 14.66 -6.71 1.09
CA GLN A 34 14.46 -7.51 2.31
C GLN A 34 13.15 -7.14 3.01
N LEU A 35 12.82 -5.85 3.08
CA LEU A 35 11.55 -5.35 3.61
C LEU A 35 10.37 -5.87 2.79
N TYR A 36 10.39 -5.74 1.47
CA TYR A 36 9.27 -6.17 0.62
C TYR A 36 9.03 -7.69 0.62
N LYS A 37 10.09 -8.51 0.68
CA LYS A 37 9.96 -9.97 0.82
C LYS A 37 9.23 -10.35 2.11
N GLN A 38 9.60 -9.71 3.22
CA GLN A 38 8.96 -9.96 4.52
C GLN A 38 7.54 -9.39 4.58
N LEU A 39 7.29 -8.20 4.01
CA LEU A 39 5.93 -7.65 3.88
C LEU A 39 5.04 -8.54 3.02
N ALA A 40 5.53 -9.05 1.89
CA ALA A 40 4.78 -9.98 1.04
C ALA A 40 4.43 -11.26 1.81
N ALA A 41 5.37 -11.83 2.56
CA ALA A 41 5.12 -13.00 3.40
C ALA A 41 4.09 -12.75 4.51
N TYR A 42 4.18 -11.60 5.21
CA TYR A 42 3.26 -11.25 6.29
C TYR A 42 1.84 -10.88 5.79
N THR A 43 1.75 -10.13 4.68
CA THR A 43 0.48 -9.64 4.13
C THR A 43 -0.22 -10.67 3.23
N GLY A 44 0.52 -11.61 2.64
CA GLY A 44 0.02 -12.51 1.61
C GLY A 44 -0.16 -11.85 0.23
N ILE A 45 0.20 -10.56 0.09
CA ILE A 45 0.21 -9.90 -1.21
C ILE A 45 1.39 -10.45 -2.02
N PRO A 46 1.18 -10.97 -3.24
CA PRO A 46 2.30 -11.40 -4.06
C PRO A 46 3.26 -10.24 -4.31
N ILE A 47 4.55 -10.44 -4.10
CA ILE A 47 5.55 -9.36 -4.07
C ILE A 47 5.51 -8.49 -5.33
N PHE A 48 5.27 -9.09 -6.50
CA PHE A 48 5.23 -8.39 -7.79
C PHE A 48 3.98 -7.49 -7.97
N TYR A 49 2.97 -7.60 -7.10
CA TYR A 49 1.86 -6.66 -6.99
C TYR A 49 2.16 -5.50 -6.03
N ILE A 50 3.19 -5.58 -5.19
CA ILE A 50 3.58 -4.48 -4.29
C ILE A 50 4.48 -3.53 -5.07
N ARG A 51 4.05 -2.28 -5.24
CA ARG A 51 4.83 -1.28 -5.98
C ARG A 51 5.78 -0.50 -5.07
N ASN A 52 5.26 0.03 -3.97
CA ASN A 52 5.98 0.96 -3.10
C ASN A 52 5.42 0.97 -1.68
N SER A 53 6.12 1.70 -0.82
CA SER A 53 5.71 2.02 0.54
C SER A 53 5.95 3.50 0.81
N TYR A 54 4.93 4.15 1.35
CA TYR A 54 5.06 5.41 2.06
C TYR A 54 5.40 5.13 3.52
N ILE A 55 6.53 5.65 3.99
CA ILE A 55 6.97 5.50 5.38
C ILE A 55 6.81 6.85 6.08
N SER A 56 5.99 6.89 7.12
CA SER A 56 5.73 8.08 7.92
C SER A 56 5.86 7.71 9.40
N LYS A 57 6.82 8.32 10.10
CA LYS A 57 7.04 8.07 11.54
C LYS A 57 6.13 8.89 12.45
N ASN A 58 5.75 10.06 11.98
CA ASN A 58 4.82 10.96 12.62
C ASN A 58 4.06 11.79 11.55
N ASN A 59 2.88 12.31 11.88
CA ASN A 59 2.01 13.08 10.99
C ASN A 59 2.62 14.41 10.49
N PHE A 60 3.76 14.84 11.03
CA PHE A 60 4.38 16.14 10.76
C PHE A 60 5.65 16.04 9.92
N THR A 61 6.16 14.82 9.68
CA THR A 61 7.38 14.61 8.91
C THR A 61 7.04 14.33 7.46
N MET A 62 7.85 14.90 6.55
CA MET A 62 7.76 14.57 5.14
C MET A 62 8.00 13.06 5.01
N PRO A 63 7.07 12.33 4.40
CA PRO A 63 7.20 10.90 4.23
C PRO A 63 8.39 10.51 3.39
N PHE A 64 8.91 9.33 3.70
CA PHE A 64 9.91 8.68 2.88
C PHE A 64 9.25 7.71 1.91
N TRP A 65 9.67 7.75 0.65
CA TRP A 65 9.17 6.86 -0.39
C TRP A 65 10.19 5.76 -0.66
N LEU A 66 9.71 4.52 -0.66
CA LEU A 66 10.51 3.36 -0.99
C LEU A 66 9.82 2.52 -2.05
N GLU A 67 10.59 1.94 -2.97
CA GLU A 67 10.07 1.11 -4.05
C GLU A 67 10.54 -0.33 -3.99
N ASN A 68 9.65 -1.21 -4.42
CA ASN A 68 9.93 -2.62 -4.56
C ASN A 68 10.58 -2.89 -5.91
N THR A 69 11.73 -3.56 -5.90
CA THR A 69 12.50 -3.81 -7.12
C THR A 69 12.01 -5.04 -7.87
N ASP A 70 11.28 -5.93 -7.19
CA ASP A 70 10.60 -7.09 -7.77
C ASP A 70 9.21 -6.75 -8.34
N TYR A 71 8.83 -5.47 -8.36
CA TYR A 71 7.56 -5.04 -8.98
C TYR A 71 7.59 -5.23 -10.50
N SER A 72 6.56 -5.91 -11.04
CA SER A 72 6.49 -6.33 -12.46
C SER A 72 6.72 -5.22 -13.48
N TRP A 73 6.44 -3.96 -13.14
CA TRP A 73 6.42 -2.85 -14.08
C TRP A 73 7.37 -1.71 -13.72
N ARG A 74 8.44 -2.02 -12.97
CA ARG A 74 9.45 -1.03 -12.56
C ARG A 74 10.06 -0.28 -13.76
N PHE A 75 10.18 -0.94 -14.91
CA PHE A 75 10.86 -0.39 -16.11
C PHE A 75 9.95 0.38 -17.07
N THR A 76 8.64 0.42 -16.84
CA THR A 76 7.70 1.08 -17.77
C THR A 76 7.36 2.52 -17.38
N ARG A 77 7.84 3.01 -16.24
CA ARG A 77 7.63 4.40 -15.81
C ARG A 77 8.88 5.26 -16.01
N PRO A 78 8.72 6.54 -16.41
CA PRO A 78 9.84 7.47 -16.45
C PRO A 78 10.43 7.67 -15.04
N PRO A 79 11.75 7.89 -14.92
CA PRO A 79 12.38 8.08 -13.62
C PRO A 79 11.77 9.27 -12.88
N THR A 80 11.38 9.09 -11.62
CA THR A 80 10.82 10.17 -10.80
C THR A 80 11.88 10.82 -9.92
N VAL A 81 11.58 12.01 -9.37
CA VAL A 81 12.45 12.68 -8.38
C VAL A 81 12.67 11.78 -7.15
N PHE A 82 11.73 10.89 -6.86
CA PHE A 82 11.80 9.94 -5.74
C PHE A 82 12.84 8.84 -5.96
N ASP A 83 13.10 8.44 -7.21
CA ASP A 83 14.14 7.46 -7.58
C ASP A 83 15.57 7.96 -7.26
N LYS A 84 15.74 9.27 -7.02
CA LYS A 84 17.01 9.83 -6.54
C LYS A 84 17.16 9.68 -5.02
N ASN A 85 16.06 9.67 -4.27
CA ASN A 85 16.09 9.48 -2.81
C ASN A 85 16.32 8.01 -2.43
N GLU A 86 15.79 7.06 -3.19
CA GLU A 86 15.97 5.61 -2.98
C GLU A 86 17.43 5.15 -3.08
N ARG A 87 18.22 5.84 -3.91
CA ARG A 87 19.65 5.58 -4.10
C ARG A 87 20.53 6.11 -2.97
N ASN A 88 19.97 6.81 -1.99
CA ASN A 88 20.71 7.28 -0.82
C ASN A 88 20.47 6.34 0.37
N THR A 89 21.29 5.30 0.46
CA THR A 89 21.25 4.27 1.52
C THR A 89 21.30 4.88 2.93
N GLU A 90 22.06 5.95 3.16
CA GLU A 90 22.14 6.63 4.46
C GLU A 90 20.81 7.30 4.82
N LYS A 91 20.19 7.99 3.87
CA LYS A 91 18.86 8.60 4.07
C LYS A 91 17.83 7.52 4.39
N CYS A 92 17.87 6.37 3.73
CA CYS A 92 16.98 5.25 4.01
C CYS A 92 17.23 4.62 5.38
N ARG A 93 18.50 4.42 5.75
CA ARG A 93 18.90 3.92 7.06
C ARG A 93 18.40 4.83 8.18
N SER A 94 18.46 6.15 7.99
CA SER A 94 17.91 7.11 8.96
C SER A 94 16.39 7.02 9.15
N GLN A 95 15.67 6.35 8.25
CA GLN A 95 14.22 6.13 8.37
C GLN A 95 13.85 4.94 9.24
N PHE A 96 14.79 4.16 9.78
CA PHE A 96 14.47 3.00 10.60
C PHE A 96 15.40 2.92 11.80
N ASN A 97 14.81 2.85 12.98
CA ASN A 97 15.52 2.50 14.21
C ASN A 97 15.11 1.09 14.66
N ASP A 98 16.01 0.43 15.38
CA ASP A 98 15.68 -0.82 16.04
C ASP A 98 14.53 -0.62 17.02
N GLY A 99 13.51 -1.48 16.94
CA GLY A 99 12.29 -1.39 17.72
C GLY A 99 11.22 -0.43 17.20
N ASP A 100 11.43 0.27 16.08
CA ASP A 100 10.40 1.13 15.48
C ASP A 100 9.13 0.29 15.21
N CYS A 101 7.98 0.82 15.63
CA CYS A 101 6.69 0.13 15.50
C CYS A 101 5.79 0.85 14.48
N PHE A 102 5.24 0.11 13.52
CA PHE A 102 4.37 0.62 12.47
C PHE A 102 3.05 -0.14 12.41
N THR A 103 1.98 0.58 12.07
CA THR A 103 0.76 -0.01 11.53
C THR A 103 0.81 0.04 10.01
N LEU A 104 0.31 -1.01 9.38
CA LEU A 104 0.23 -1.06 7.93
C LEU A 104 -1.02 -0.33 7.45
N ARG A 105 -0.83 0.51 6.43
CA ARG A 105 -1.90 1.05 5.61
C ARG A 105 -1.80 0.44 4.22
N ILE A 106 -2.87 -0.22 3.78
CA ILE A 106 -2.92 -0.86 2.45
C ILE A 106 -3.69 0.03 1.50
N CYS A 107 -3.06 0.42 0.40
CA CYS A 107 -3.69 1.22 -0.65
C CYS A 107 -3.65 0.48 -1.98
N VAL A 108 -4.75 0.49 -2.71
CA VAL A 108 -4.79 -0.02 -4.09
C VAL A 108 -4.69 1.15 -5.07
N ARG A 109 -3.74 1.07 -6.00
CA ARG A 109 -3.59 2.03 -7.08
C ARG A 109 -3.99 1.41 -8.40
N ILE A 110 -4.29 2.29 -9.35
CA ILE A 110 -4.63 1.92 -10.71
C ILE A 110 -3.47 2.26 -11.65
N CYS A 111 -3.20 1.34 -12.57
CA CYS A 111 -2.17 1.44 -13.58
C CYS A 111 -2.81 1.30 -14.96
N GLY A 112 -3.23 2.44 -15.54
CA GLY A 112 -3.90 2.45 -16.85
C GLY A 112 -3.02 1.96 -18.01
N ASP A 113 -1.71 2.20 -17.91
CA ASP A 113 -0.76 1.91 -18.98
C ASP A 113 -0.19 0.48 -18.91
N GLN A 114 -0.64 -0.35 -17.97
CA GLN A 114 -0.09 -1.67 -17.70
C GLN A 114 -1.13 -2.77 -17.94
N ASP A 115 -0.68 -3.99 -18.28
CA ASP A 115 -1.58 -5.14 -18.45
C ASP A 115 -2.30 -5.51 -17.15
N GLN A 116 -1.61 -5.31 -16.03
CA GLN A 116 -2.19 -5.39 -14.71
C GLN A 116 -2.76 -4.02 -14.32
N LEU A 117 -4.07 -3.98 -14.09
CA LEU A 117 -4.80 -2.75 -13.82
C LEU A 117 -4.55 -2.22 -12.41
N PHE A 118 -4.27 -3.10 -11.45
CA PHE A 118 -4.16 -2.73 -10.04
C PHE A 118 -2.82 -3.13 -9.44
N ASP A 119 -2.30 -2.30 -8.55
CA ASP A 119 -1.19 -2.65 -7.67
C ASP A 119 -1.46 -2.22 -6.22
N PHE A 120 -0.60 -2.67 -5.31
CA PHE A 120 -0.62 -2.30 -3.90
C PHE A 120 0.50 -1.33 -3.58
N ALA A 121 0.18 -0.32 -2.76
CA ALA A 121 1.13 0.29 -1.86
C ALA A 121 0.91 -0.25 -0.44
N VAL A 122 2.01 -0.64 0.22
CA VAL A 122 2.00 -1.17 1.59
C VAL A 122 2.73 -0.15 2.46
N ASP A 123 1.98 0.80 3.00
CA ASP A 123 2.52 1.96 3.70
C ASP A 123 2.78 1.63 5.17
N LEU A 124 3.86 2.18 5.73
CA LEU A 124 4.28 2.03 7.11
C LEU A 124 3.98 3.32 7.86
N ILE A 125 2.97 3.29 8.73
CA ILE A 125 2.52 4.44 9.52
C ILE A 125 2.99 4.26 10.96
N GLY A 126 3.72 5.21 11.50
CA GLY A 126 4.29 5.14 12.84
C GLY A 126 3.20 4.91 13.88
N SER A 127 3.44 4.01 14.83
CA SER A 127 2.40 3.61 15.79
C SER A 127 1.92 4.76 16.69
N ASN A 128 2.73 5.83 16.80
CA ASN A 128 2.36 7.08 17.45
C ASN A 128 1.28 7.88 16.69
N ASP A 129 1.15 7.71 15.37
CA ASP A 129 0.07 8.34 14.59
C ASP A 129 -1.16 7.45 14.48
N SER A 130 -1.03 6.18 14.83
CA SER A 130 -2.10 5.20 14.86
C SER A 130 -2.40 4.78 16.31
N HIS A 131 -2.26 5.70 17.27
CA HIS A 131 -2.59 5.43 18.66
C HIS A 131 -3.95 4.75 18.76
N GLY A 132 -3.99 3.68 19.58
CA GLY A 132 -4.99 2.62 19.61
C GLY A 132 -6.39 2.96 19.10
N ASN A 133 -6.86 2.11 18.17
CA ASN A 133 -8.25 2.01 17.74
C ASN A 133 -8.90 3.25 17.11
N GLU A 134 -8.20 4.38 17.00
CA GLU A 134 -8.77 5.58 16.38
C GLU A 134 -8.43 5.67 14.89
N CYS A 135 -9.37 6.19 14.11
CA CYS A 135 -9.16 6.41 12.68
C CYS A 135 -8.71 7.85 12.44
N SER A 136 -7.72 8.01 11.56
CA SER A 136 -7.15 9.27 11.10
C SER A 136 -7.21 9.37 9.57
N VAL A 137 -6.71 10.48 9.03
CA VAL A 137 -6.58 10.66 7.58
C VAL A 137 -5.63 9.64 6.95
N LEU A 138 -4.64 9.17 7.71
CA LEU A 138 -3.61 8.25 7.20
C LEU A 138 -3.88 6.78 7.53
N TRP A 139 -4.61 6.48 8.60
CA TRP A 139 -4.81 5.09 9.02
C TRP A 139 -6.17 4.89 9.69
N CYS A 140 -6.77 3.71 9.52
CA CYS A 140 -7.99 3.36 10.24
C CYS A 140 -8.07 1.88 10.55
N GLN A 141 -8.49 1.57 11.78
CA GLN A 141 -8.65 0.20 12.24
C GLN A 141 -9.67 -0.61 11.42
N HIS A 142 -10.76 0.01 10.95
CA HIS A 142 -11.83 -0.71 10.26
C HIS A 142 -11.48 -1.10 8.82
N THR A 143 -10.56 -0.38 8.18
CA THR A 143 -10.19 -0.60 6.77
C THR A 143 -8.85 -1.31 6.59
N ASN A 144 -8.03 -1.40 7.64
CA ASN A 144 -6.70 -2.04 7.59
C ASN A 144 -6.67 -3.37 8.38
N THR A 145 -7.74 -4.15 8.28
CA THR A 145 -7.83 -5.50 8.88
C THR A 145 -7.41 -6.58 7.88
N ARG A 146 -7.07 -7.77 8.37
CA ARG A 146 -6.80 -8.96 7.52
C ARG A 146 -7.95 -9.27 6.58
N ALA A 147 -9.19 -9.28 7.08
CA ALA A 147 -10.35 -9.62 6.29
C ALA A 147 -10.58 -8.66 5.10
N VAL A 148 -10.31 -7.36 5.31
CA VAL A 148 -10.37 -6.36 4.24
C VAL A 148 -9.23 -6.57 3.24
N LEU A 149 -8.00 -6.78 3.72
CA LEU A 149 -6.83 -7.07 2.88
C LEU A 149 -7.05 -8.32 2.01
N ASP A 150 -7.48 -9.44 2.59
CA ASP A 150 -7.73 -10.68 1.85
C ASP A 150 -8.76 -10.48 0.73
N LYS A 151 -9.78 -9.66 1.00
CA LYS A 151 -10.77 -9.28 0.00
C LYS A 151 -10.17 -8.42 -1.11
N MET A 152 -9.33 -7.45 -0.78
CA MET A 152 -8.60 -6.65 -1.76
C MET A 152 -7.70 -7.54 -2.63
N ILE A 153 -6.92 -8.45 -2.03
CA ILE A 153 -6.06 -9.39 -2.76
C ILE A 153 -6.89 -10.18 -3.76
N ARG A 154 -8.01 -10.79 -3.33
CA ARG A 154 -8.87 -11.57 -4.23
C ARG A 154 -9.42 -10.77 -5.41
N ILE A 155 -9.72 -9.48 -5.22
CA ILE A 155 -10.19 -8.60 -6.30
C ILE A 155 -9.03 -8.25 -7.23
N VAL A 156 -7.92 -7.79 -6.65
CA VAL A 156 -6.75 -7.28 -7.38
C VAL A 156 -6.07 -8.39 -8.15
N THR A 157 -5.98 -9.62 -7.65
CA THR A 157 -5.33 -10.73 -8.37
C THR A 157 -6.26 -11.42 -9.38
N ASN A 158 -7.52 -10.99 -9.52
CA ASN A 158 -8.45 -11.56 -10.49
C ASN A 158 -8.21 -10.99 -11.90
N LEU A 159 -7.38 -11.69 -12.68
CA LEU A 159 -6.99 -11.27 -14.03
C LEU A 159 -8.18 -11.12 -14.99
N GLU A 160 -9.19 -11.99 -14.89
CA GLU A 160 -10.37 -11.93 -15.76
C GLU A 160 -11.25 -10.71 -15.45
N LEU A 161 -11.41 -10.37 -14.17
CA LEU A 161 -12.08 -9.14 -13.75
C LEU A 161 -11.29 -7.91 -14.23
N GLN A 162 -9.97 -7.90 -14.05
CA GLN A 162 -9.12 -6.81 -14.51
C GLN A 162 -9.25 -6.57 -16.02
N LYS A 163 -9.21 -7.63 -16.84
CA LYS A 163 -9.40 -7.53 -18.30
C LYS A 163 -10.76 -6.92 -18.65
N LYS A 164 -11.84 -7.34 -17.98
CA LYS A 164 -13.20 -6.81 -18.20
C LYS A 164 -13.32 -5.34 -17.85
N ILE A 165 -12.69 -4.91 -16.75
CA ILE A 165 -12.65 -3.50 -16.36
C ILE A 165 -11.83 -2.72 -17.38
N LYS A 166 -10.62 -3.17 -17.70
CA LYS A 166 -9.70 -2.50 -18.65
C LYS A 166 -10.32 -2.29 -20.02
N ALA A 167 -11.08 -3.27 -20.53
CA ALA A 167 -11.79 -3.16 -21.81
C ALA A 167 -12.89 -2.08 -21.84
N GLN A 168 -13.37 -1.63 -20.67
CA GLN A 168 -14.40 -0.59 -20.53
C GLN A 168 -13.83 0.74 -20.06
N LEU A 169 -12.53 0.82 -19.79
CA LEU A 169 -11.91 2.07 -19.38
C LEU A 169 -11.78 3.02 -20.59
N PRO A 170 -12.01 4.32 -20.39
CA PRO A 170 -11.68 5.34 -21.39
C PRO A 170 -10.20 5.28 -21.76
N VAL A 171 -9.84 5.69 -22.98
CA VAL A 171 -8.44 5.74 -23.46
C VAL A 171 -7.57 6.64 -22.57
N GLN A 172 -8.16 7.68 -21.97
CA GLN A 172 -7.52 8.54 -20.99
C GLN A 172 -8.40 8.58 -19.76
N PHE A 173 -7.88 8.09 -18.63
CA PHE A 173 -8.56 8.17 -17.36
C PHE A 173 -7.55 8.37 -16.24
N THR A 174 -8.01 8.91 -15.11
CA THR A 174 -7.23 8.98 -13.86
C THR A 174 -8.03 8.33 -12.74
N SER A 175 -7.39 7.99 -11.62
CA SER A 175 -8.09 7.52 -10.41
C SER A 175 -9.12 8.54 -9.88
N ALA A 176 -9.00 9.82 -10.26
CA ALA A 176 -9.93 10.87 -9.91
C ALA A 176 -11.13 10.98 -10.86
N SER A 177 -11.09 10.35 -12.04
CA SER A 177 -12.18 10.39 -13.03
C SER A 177 -13.45 9.73 -12.51
N ASP A 178 -14.60 10.33 -12.81
CA ASP A 178 -15.89 9.84 -12.32
C ASP A 178 -16.35 8.59 -13.08
N GLU A 179 -15.97 8.47 -14.36
CA GLU A 179 -16.22 7.30 -15.19
C GLU A 179 -15.59 6.05 -14.59
N TYR A 180 -14.34 6.15 -14.12
CA TYR A 180 -13.66 5.07 -13.42
C TYR A 180 -14.36 4.70 -12.11
N LYS A 181 -14.68 5.71 -11.29
CA LYS A 181 -15.38 5.50 -10.01
C LYS A 181 -16.73 4.80 -10.23
N GLN A 182 -17.48 5.22 -11.25
CA GLN A 182 -18.75 4.60 -11.62
C GLN A 182 -18.57 3.17 -12.12
N LEU A 183 -17.55 2.91 -12.93
CA LEU A 183 -17.23 1.58 -13.42
C LEU A 183 -16.96 0.61 -12.26
N LEU A 184 -16.09 0.99 -11.31
CA LEU A 184 -15.82 0.18 -10.13
C LEU A 184 -17.05 -0.01 -9.23
N THR A 185 -17.92 1.00 -9.12
CA THR A 185 -19.20 0.88 -8.42
C THR A 185 -20.12 -0.12 -9.14
N GLY A 186 -20.14 -0.14 -10.47
CA GLY A 186 -20.90 -1.10 -11.29
C GLY A 186 -20.44 -2.54 -11.12
N TYR A 187 -19.14 -2.75 -10.89
CA TYR A 187 -18.55 -4.03 -10.51
C TYR A 187 -18.64 -4.36 -9.00
N ASN A 188 -19.20 -3.45 -8.20
CA ASN A 188 -19.30 -3.59 -6.74
C ASN A 188 -17.96 -3.76 -6.01
N ILE A 189 -16.87 -3.22 -6.56
CA ILE A 189 -15.52 -3.34 -5.98
C ILE A 189 -15.00 -2.04 -5.39
N ARG A 190 -15.57 -0.88 -5.75
CA ARG A 190 -15.12 0.43 -5.23
C ARG A 190 -15.15 0.49 -3.71
N GLN A 191 -16.21 -0.02 -3.08
CA GLN A 191 -16.34 -0.09 -1.62
C GLN A 191 -15.27 -0.94 -0.93
N HIS A 192 -14.58 -1.82 -1.66
CA HIS A 192 -13.53 -2.67 -1.10
C HIS A 192 -12.14 -2.09 -1.31
N LEU A 193 -11.94 -1.32 -2.39
CA LEU A 193 -10.65 -0.71 -2.71
C LEU A 193 -10.49 0.69 -2.11
N TYR A 194 -11.60 1.42 -1.93
CA TYR A 194 -11.62 2.83 -1.53
C TYR A 194 -12.64 3.10 -0.42
N ALA A 195 -12.82 2.15 0.50
CA ALA A 195 -13.68 2.32 1.66
C ALA A 195 -13.22 3.56 2.46
N PRO A 196 -14.03 4.63 2.55
CA PRO A 196 -13.72 5.74 3.41
C PRO A 196 -13.93 5.30 4.85
N CYS A 197 -13.01 5.70 5.73
CA CYS A 197 -13.35 5.85 7.13
C CYS A 197 -13.94 7.25 7.35
N VAL A 198 -14.96 7.34 8.20
CA VAL A 198 -15.81 8.52 8.46
C VAL A 198 -15.07 9.71 9.10
N CYS A 199 -13.74 9.65 9.26
CA CYS A 199 -12.96 10.80 9.75
C CYS A 199 -12.76 11.91 8.70
N VAL A 200 -13.30 11.77 7.49
CA VAL A 200 -13.31 12.85 6.49
C VAL A 200 -14.58 13.68 6.67
N ALA A 201 -14.41 14.93 7.11
CA ALA A 201 -15.49 15.89 7.30
C ALA A 201 -16.30 16.09 6.00
N GLY A 202 -17.54 15.59 5.98
CA GLY A 202 -18.53 15.88 4.94
C GLY A 202 -19.43 14.69 4.60
N PRO A 203 -20.68 14.93 4.14
CA PRO A 203 -21.51 13.86 3.61
C PRO A 203 -20.84 13.21 2.38
N LEU A 204 -20.89 11.88 2.31
CA LEU A 204 -20.46 11.12 1.13
C LEU A 204 -21.38 11.44 -0.04
N GLU A 205 -20.97 12.35 -0.93
CA GLU A 205 -21.72 12.70 -2.15
C GLU A 205 -21.81 11.54 -3.15
N CYS A 206 -20.97 10.51 -3.02
CA CYS A 206 -20.90 9.38 -3.95
C CYS A 206 -21.17 8.02 -3.27
N ARG A 207 -22.06 7.22 -3.87
CA ARG A 207 -22.26 5.81 -3.47
C ARG A 207 -21.12 4.92 -3.95
N LEU A 208 -20.63 4.06 -3.05
CA LEU A 208 -19.51 3.14 -3.31
C LEU A 208 -19.96 1.77 -3.85
N TYR A 209 -21.26 1.51 -3.85
CA TYR A 209 -21.88 0.28 -4.34
C TYR A 209 -23.32 0.55 -4.82
N LEU A 210 -23.86 -0.39 -5.61
CA LEU A 210 -25.27 -0.40 -6.03
C LEU A 210 -26.12 -1.23 -5.06
N PRO A 211 -27.22 -0.71 -4.48
CA PRO A 211 -28.00 -1.40 -3.44
C PRO A 211 -28.65 -2.74 -3.83
N HIS A 212 -28.75 -3.04 -5.13
CA HIS A 212 -29.51 -4.19 -5.65
C HIS A 212 -28.64 -5.33 -6.21
N ARG A 213 -27.34 -5.34 -5.93
CA ARG A 213 -26.43 -6.43 -6.31
C ARG A 213 -25.56 -6.81 -5.10
N GLY A 214 -26.09 -7.70 -4.27
CA GLY A 214 -25.38 -8.39 -3.18
C GLY A 214 -25.30 -9.87 -3.46
#